data_AF-A0A380G684-F1
#
_entry.id   AF-A0A380G684-F1
#
_cell.length_a   1.000
_cell.length_b   1.000
_cell.length_c   1.000
_cell.angle_alpha   90.00
_cell.angle_beta   90.00
_cell.angle_gamma   90.00
#
_symmetry.space_group_name_H-M   'P 1'
#
loop_
_entity.id
_entity.type
_entity.pdbx_description
1 polymer ?
#
loop_
_entity_poly.entity_id
_entity_poly.type
_entity_poly.pdbx_seq_one_letter_code
_entity_poly.pdbx_strand_id
1 'polypeptide(L)' 'MNEPKHTMPKSQQVLLVVILLILILEIVLTAFFVSFSSFIFKGLTIIHGLLIAIFLNRQIKRKGM' A
#
# COMPACT_ATOMS: atom_id res chain seq x y z
N MET A 1 -16.92 31.11 -1.14
CA MET A 1 -17.02 29.87 -1.94
C MET A 1 -16.20 28.83 -1.21
N ASN A 2 -16.85 27.93 -0.46
CA ASN A 2 -16.15 26.91 0.33
C ASN A 2 -15.60 25.87 -0.64
N GLU A 3 -14.29 25.89 -0.88
CA GLU A 3 -13.61 24.88 -1.67
C GLU A 3 -13.99 23.49 -1.13
N PRO A 4 -14.40 22.55 -1.99
CA PRO A 4 -14.65 21.19 -1.53
C PRO A 4 -13.33 20.61 -1.06
N LYS A 5 -13.20 20.51 0.27
CA LYS A 5 -12.19 19.73 1.01
C LYS A 5 -11.68 18.60 0.12
N HIS A 6 -10.42 18.71 -0.33
CA HIS A 6 -9.67 17.66 -1.05
C HIS A 6 -9.41 16.47 -0.10
N THR A 7 -10.47 15.82 0.37
CA THR A 7 -10.37 14.65 1.22
C THR A 7 -10.20 13.44 0.33
N MET A 8 -9.16 12.67 0.63
CA MET A 8 -8.90 11.41 -0.04
C MET A 8 -10.14 10.51 0.11
N PRO A 9 -10.75 10.04 -1.00
CA PRO A 9 -11.96 9.22 -0.92
C PRO A 9 -11.74 7.97 -0.07
N LYS A 10 -12.78 7.58 0.67
CA LYS A 10 -12.74 6.47 1.64
C LYS A 10 -12.12 5.18 1.06
N SER A 11 -12.44 4.82 -0.17
CA SER A 11 -11.87 3.64 -0.85
C SER A 11 -10.35 3.70 -1.01
N GLN A 12 -9.81 4.90 -1.17
CA GLN A 12 -8.37 5.15 -1.29
C GLN A 12 -7.70 5.16 0.09
N GLN A 13 -8.38 5.70 1.11
CA GLN A 13 -7.92 5.64 2.50
C GLN A 13 -7.84 4.19 2.98
N VAL A 14 -8.85 3.38 2.71
CA VAL A 14 -8.86 1.95 3.04
C VAL A 14 -7.70 1.24 2.32
N LEU A 15 -7.50 1.50 1.03
CA LEU A 15 -6.38 0.90 0.29
C LEU A 15 -5.02 1.28 0.90
N LEU A 16 -4.85 2.54 1.30
CA LEU A 16 -3.62 3.01 1.96
C LEU A 16 -3.39 2.32 3.31
N VAL A 17 -4.44 2.17 4.11
CA VAL A 17 -4.37 1.47 5.40
C VAL A 17 -3.95 0.01 5.21
N VAL A 18 -4.49 -0.67 4.20
CA VAL A 18 -4.11 -2.05 3.87
C VAL A 18 -2.63 -2.15 3.48
N ILE A 19 -2.15 -1.23 2.64
CA ILE A 19 -0.73 -1.15 2.24
C ILE A 19 0.15 -0.94 3.47
N LEU A 20 -0.19 0.01 4.36
CA LEU A 20 0.56 0.26 5.59
C LEU A 20 0.59 -0.94 6.54
N LEU A 21 -0.53 -1.66 6.68
CA LEU A 21 -0.59 -2.88 7.48
C LEU A 21 0.34 -3.96 6.94
N ILE A 22 0.36 -4.17 5.63
CA ILE A 22 1.24 -5.14 4.99
C ILE A 22 2.70 -4.71 5.15
N LEU A 23 3.02 -3.42 5.00
CA LEU A 23 4.36 -2.89 5.24
C LEU A 23 4.86 -3.18 6.66
N ILE A 24 4.03 -2.92 7.68
CA ILE A 24 4.39 -3.19 9.08
C ILE A 24 4.63 -4.69 9.26
N LEU A 25 3.77 -5.53 8.69
CA LEU A 25 3.92 -6.98 8.75
C LEU A 25 5.24 -7.43 8.09
N GLU A 26 5.62 -6.86 6.95
CA GLU A 26 6.88 -7.15 6.30
C GLU A 26 8.09 -6.72 7.13
N ILE A 27 8.06 -5.55 7.78
CA ILE A 27 9.12 -5.09 8.67
C ILE A 27 9.29 -6.07 9.84
N VAL A 28 8.17 -6.46 10.46
CA VAL A 28 8.16 -7.45 11.55
C VAL A 28 8.74 -8.77 11.05
N LEU A 29 8.23 -9.30 9.94
CA LEU A 29 8.73 -10.56 9.38
C LEU A 29 10.21 -10.48 9.03
N THR A 30 10.68 -9.36 8.48
CA THR A 30 12.10 -9.13 8.18
C THR A 30 12.96 -9.13 9.44
N ALA A 31 12.46 -8.51 10.52
CA ALA A 31 13.19 -8.44 11.79
C ALA A 31 13.30 -9.80 12.49
N PHE A 32 12.27 -10.65 12.39
CA PHE A 32 12.24 -11.97 13.03
C PHE A 32 12.79 -13.10 12.15
N PHE A 33 12.61 -13.00 10.83
CA PHE A 33 13.07 -13.98 9.86
C PHE A 33 14.21 -13.35 9.06
N VAL A 34 15.46 -13.60 9.49
CA VAL A 34 16.69 -13.20 8.76
C VAL A 34 16.70 -13.72 7.31
N SER A 35 15.94 -14.79 7.03
CA SER A 35 15.84 -15.38 5.71
C SER A 35 14.70 -14.77 4.88
N PHE A 36 15.03 -13.70 4.15
CA PHE A 36 14.22 -13.14 3.04
C PHE A 36 13.84 -14.17 1.96
N SER A 37 14.42 -15.37 1.98
CA SER A 37 14.13 -16.44 1.02
C SER A 37 12.79 -17.15 1.26
N SER A 38 12.14 -16.92 2.41
CA SER A 38 10.84 -17.53 2.73
C SER A 38 9.82 -17.26 1.62
N PHE A 39 9.21 -18.33 1.11
CA PHE A 39 8.18 -18.27 0.07
C PHE A 39 7.01 -17.34 0.49
N ILE A 40 6.67 -17.34 1.78
CA ILE A 40 5.63 -16.50 2.36
C ILE A 40 6.02 -15.01 2.26
N PHE A 41 7.27 -14.68 2.63
CA PHE A 41 7.76 -13.31 2.55
C PHE A 41 7.75 -12.79 1.11
N LYS A 42 8.28 -13.57 0.17
CA LYS A 42 8.26 -13.21 -1.26
C LYS A 42 6.86 -13.00 -1.80
N GLY A 43 5.92 -13.89 -1.46
CA GLY A 43 4.53 -13.76 -1.86
C GLY A 43 3.89 -12.49 -1.32
N LEU A 44 4.14 -12.18 -0.05
CA LEU A 44 3.65 -10.96 0.60
C LEU A 44 4.20 -9.71 -0.09
N THR A 45 5.50 -9.67 -0.41
CA THR A 45 6.15 -8.53 -1.08
C THR A 45 5.66 -8.30 -2.49
N ILE A 46 5.36 -9.37 -3.24
CA ILE A 46 4.75 -9.25 -4.58
C ILE A 46 3.36 -8.63 -4.47
N ILE A 47 2.52 -9.12 -3.55
CA ILE A 47 1.17 -8.57 -3.33
C ILE A 47 1.25 -7.12 -2.88
N HIS A 48 2.18 -6.81 -1.98
CA HIS A 48 2.37 -5.46 -1.48
C HIS A 48 2.77 -4.48 -2.59
N GLY A 49 3.74 -4.86 -3.43
CA GLY A 49 4.14 -4.07 -4.60
C GLY A 49 3.00 -3.84 -5.59
N LEU A 50 2.16 -4.87 -5.82
CA LEU A 50 0.98 -4.75 -6.68
C LEU A 50 -0.03 -3.75 -6.11
N LEU A 51 -0.30 -3.79 -4.80
CA LEU A 51 -1.21 -2.86 -4.13
C LEU A 51 -0.71 -1.42 -4.21
N ILE A 52 0.61 -1.20 -4.04
CA ILE A 52 1.24 0.11 -4.23
C ILE A 52 1.05 0.59 -5.68
N ALA A 53 1.30 -0.26 -6.67
CA ALA A 53 1.10 0.10 -8.08
C ALA A 53 -0.35 0.50 -8.38
N ILE A 54 -1.32 -0.28 -7.88
CA ILE A 54 -2.76 0.05 -7.99
C ILE A 54 -3.08 1.38 -7.31
N PHE A 55 -2.52 1.61 -6.12
CA PHE A 55 -2.72 2.85 -5.38
C PHE A 55 -2.18 4.06 -6.14
N LEU A 56 -0.95 3.99 -6.64
CA LEU A 56 -0.30 5.04 -7.42
C LEU A 56 -1.09 5.33 -8.71
N ASN A 57 -1.46 4.29 -9.46
CA ASN A 57 -2.29 4.46 -10.67
C ASN A 57 -3.62 5.17 -10.35
N ARG A 58 -4.28 4.81 -9.23
CA ARG A 58 -5.50 5.49 -8.76
C ARG A 58 -5.27 6.93 -8.31
N GLN A 59 -4.08 7.27 -7.80
CA GLN A 59 -3.72 8.64 -7.40
C GLN A 59 -3.43 9.50 -8.64
N ILE A 60 -2.65 8.97 -9.59
CA ILE A 60 -2.30 9.64 -10.86
C ILE A 60 -3.58 10.00 -11.63
N LYS A 61 -4.48 9.02 -11.85
CA LYS A 61 -5.77 9.25 -12.52
C LYS A 61 -6.64 10.32 -11.86
N ARG A 62 -6.54 10.50 -10.53
CA ARG A 62 -7.31 11.54 -9.81
C ARG A 62 -6.69 12.91 -9.87
N LYS A 63 -5.36 12.98 -9.94
CA LYS A 63 -4.63 14.24 -10.08
C LYS A 63 -4.62 14.76 -11.52
N GLY A 64 -5.19 14.01 -12.47
CA GLY A 64 -5.31 14.42 -13.88
C GLY A 64 -3.99 14.44 -14.63
N MET A 65 -3.01 13.66 -14.16
CA MET A 65 -1.74 13.40 -14.86
C MET A 65 -1.89 12.22 -15.82
#